data_AF-U1MJN1-F1
#
_entry.id   AF-U1MJN1-F1
#
_cell.length_a   1.000
_cell.length_b   1.000
_cell.length_c   1.000
_cell.angle_alpha   90.00
_cell.angle_beta   90.00
_cell.angle_gamma   90.00
#
_symmetry.space_group_name_H-M   'P 1'
#
loop_
_entity.id
_entity.type
_entity.pdbx_description
1 polymer ?
#
loop_
_entity_poly.entity_id
_entity_poly.type
_entity_poly.pdbx_seq_one_letter_code
_entity_poly.pdbx_strand_id
1 'polypeptide(L)'
;MELTGADLSGAVLTDVDLSAADLTAANLTGATVRADVDGAVFRDAVVANTELIETTLPENVARTPASGHPDETPTETVDAEDRHRPETDQREQVSWQQRLVAGSIAGGVSVLVGYLLTLAVVGGFERGTLIRARLFDASGWAYYDAQLVQLEINDPLDSDTQGAFDGDAWNIVTQSGEPRILGVLGVTVLSAVYHLIPVVVLLAAGAVAARSVGVTTVRGGATTGLATVPGSVVAAALGALAFSGQIGGLGLGVSVLESVRWVGVVFPAVFGTAGGVLCGVIAVRGGTGTGLGR
;
A
#
# COMPACT_ATOMS: atom_id res chain seq x y z
N MET A 1 -16.28 32.78 12.52
CA MET A 1 -16.71 31.76 11.54
C MET A 1 -18.05 31.18 12.01
N GLU A 2 -19.10 31.09 11.18
CA GLU A 2 -20.39 30.51 11.59
C GLU A 2 -20.44 29.01 11.28
N LEU A 3 -20.55 28.18 12.32
CA LEU A 3 -20.60 26.71 12.29
C LEU A 3 -21.76 26.19 13.15
N THR A 4 -22.79 27.00 13.36
CA THR A 4 -23.96 26.66 14.16
C THR A 4 -24.65 25.41 13.58
N GLY A 5 -24.80 24.37 14.41
CA GLY A 5 -25.41 23.10 14.00
C GLY A 5 -24.56 22.24 13.06
N ALA A 6 -23.30 22.59 12.82
CA ALA A 6 -22.44 21.84 11.90
C ALA A 6 -22.12 20.44 12.43
N ASP A 7 -22.15 19.43 11.55
CA ASP A 7 -21.64 18.09 11.87
C ASP A 7 -20.15 18.02 11.53
N LEU A 8 -19.33 18.03 12.58
CA LEU A 8 -17.89 17.95 12.58
C LEU A 8 -17.41 16.63 13.25
N SER A 9 -18.27 15.61 13.32
CA SER A 9 -17.94 14.35 13.96
C SER A 9 -16.75 13.67 13.25
N GLY A 10 -15.77 13.21 14.04
CA GLY A 10 -14.53 12.61 13.53
C GLY A 10 -13.60 13.56 12.76
N ALA A 11 -13.89 14.86 12.69
CA ALA A 11 -13.08 15.81 11.96
C ALA A 11 -11.69 15.96 12.57
N VAL A 12 -10.66 16.15 11.72
CA VAL A 12 -9.30 16.49 12.16
C VAL A 12 -9.10 17.99 11.92
N LEU A 13 -9.27 18.78 12.99
CA LEU A 13 -9.15 20.23 13.02
C LEU A 13 -7.81 20.61 13.66
N THR A 14 -6.72 20.32 12.95
CA THR A 14 -5.34 20.62 13.39
C THR A 14 -4.80 21.86 12.68
N ASP A 15 -4.22 22.78 13.46
CA ASP A 15 -3.67 24.07 13.02
C ASP A 15 -4.71 24.97 12.31
N VAL A 16 -5.98 24.85 12.72
CA VAL A 16 -7.09 25.70 12.23
C VAL A 16 -7.29 26.88 13.18
N ASP A 17 -7.57 28.06 12.62
CA ASP A 17 -8.04 29.22 13.38
C ASP A 17 -9.57 29.16 13.50
N LEU A 18 -10.05 28.81 14.70
CA LEU A 18 -11.46 28.84 15.08
C LEU A 18 -11.75 30.00 16.05
N SER A 19 -10.87 30.99 16.14
CA SER A 19 -11.07 32.15 17.02
C SER A 19 -12.38 32.87 16.66
N ALA A 20 -13.15 33.23 17.68
CA ALA A 20 -14.49 33.82 17.56
C ALA A 20 -15.46 33.03 16.64
N ALA A 21 -15.30 31.72 16.51
CA ALA A 21 -16.24 30.89 15.77
C ALA A 21 -17.52 30.62 16.58
N ASP A 22 -18.69 30.65 15.94
CA ASP A 22 -19.95 30.20 16.53
C ASP A 22 -20.15 28.72 16.18
N LEU A 23 -19.90 27.85 17.16
CA LEU A 23 -20.08 26.39 17.10
C LEU A 23 -21.34 25.96 17.87
N THR A 24 -22.31 26.86 18.05
CA THR A 24 -23.54 26.56 18.79
C THR A 24 -24.25 25.36 18.19
N ALA A 25 -24.61 24.35 18.99
CA ALA A 25 -25.22 23.09 18.56
C ALA A 25 -24.40 22.25 17.55
N ALA A 26 -23.10 22.52 17.36
CA ALA A 26 -22.25 21.72 16.48
C ALA A 26 -21.94 20.33 17.09
N ASN A 27 -21.82 19.31 16.25
CA ASN A 27 -21.44 17.96 16.67
C ASN A 27 -19.95 17.72 16.40
N LEU A 28 -19.13 17.66 17.45
CA LEU A 28 -17.69 17.40 17.41
C LEU A 28 -17.33 15.98 17.87
N THR A 29 -18.31 15.06 17.90
CA THR A 29 -18.12 13.71 18.46
C THR A 29 -16.95 12.99 17.79
N GLY A 30 -15.94 12.57 18.56
CA GLY A 30 -14.77 11.86 18.03
C GLY A 30 -13.79 12.72 17.22
N ALA A 31 -13.97 14.04 17.15
CA ALA A 31 -13.08 14.92 16.42
C ALA A 31 -11.72 15.09 17.16
N THR A 32 -10.64 15.30 16.41
CA THR A 32 -9.34 15.73 16.94
C THR A 32 -9.20 17.22 16.69
N VAL A 33 -9.21 18.01 17.76
CA VAL A 33 -9.16 19.47 17.70
C VAL A 33 -7.86 19.96 18.32
N ARG A 34 -7.00 20.52 17.47
CA ARG A 34 -5.78 21.25 17.80
C ARG A 34 -5.85 22.58 17.05
N ALA A 35 -6.64 23.51 17.57
CA ALA A 35 -7.01 24.75 16.90
C ALA A 35 -7.02 25.90 17.90
N ASP A 36 -6.80 27.14 17.42
CA ASP A 36 -7.06 28.32 18.24
C ASP A 36 -8.58 28.48 18.37
N VAL A 37 -9.09 28.48 19.60
CA VAL A 37 -10.52 28.58 19.91
C VAL A 37 -10.82 29.81 20.76
N ASP A 38 -9.91 30.78 20.80
CA ASP A 38 -10.08 31.99 21.60
C ASP A 38 -11.35 32.75 21.18
N GLY A 39 -12.27 32.92 22.13
CA GLY A 39 -13.56 33.58 21.89
C GLY A 39 -14.59 32.75 21.13
N ALA A 40 -14.33 31.47 20.83
CA ALA A 40 -15.31 30.61 20.19
C ALA A 40 -16.49 30.26 21.12
N VAL A 41 -17.68 30.12 20.55
CA VAL A 41 -18.94 29.83 21.26
C VAL A 41 -19.34 28.38 21.02
N PHE A 42 -19.37 27.55 22.06
CA PHE A 42 -19.71 26.11 22.00
C PHE A 42 -21.06 25.76 22.64
N ARG A 43 -21.99 26.72 22.67
CA ARG A 43 -23.26 26.52 23.37
C ARG A 43 -24.01 25.33 22.77
N ASP A 44 -24.46 24.37 23.59
CA ASP A 44 -25.17 23.16 23.13
C ASP A 44 -24.38 22.27 22.14
N ALA A 45 -23.07 22.49 21.99
CA ALA A 45 -22.23 21.66 21.14
C ALA A 45 -21.98 20.27 21.77
N VAL A 46 -21.95 19.23 20.95
CA VAL A 46 -21.71 17.84 21.39
C VAL A 46 -20.22 17.51 21.22
N VAL A 47 -19.49 17.36 22.32
CA VAL A 47 -18.04 17.09 22.34
C VAL A 47 -17.68 15.70 22.89
N ALA A 48 -18.51 14.69 22.62
CA ALA A 48 -18.29 13.34 23.11
C ALA A 48 -17.07 12.69 22.43
N ASN A 49 -16.13 12.15 23.21
CA ASN A 49 -14.90 11.54 22.69
C ASN A 49 -14.05 12.46 21.80
N THR A 50 -14.20 13.78 21.91
CA THR A 50 -13.36 14.75 21.19
C THR A 50 -11.99 14.84 21.87
N GLU A 51 -10.92 14.67 21.09
CA GLU A 51 -9.55 14.83 21.57
C GLU A 51 -9.12 16.29 21.41
N LEU A 52 -9.02 17.02 22.53
CA LEU A 52 -8.61 18.42 22.58
C LEU A 52 -7.14 18.50 22.96
N ILE A 53 -6.28 18.83 21.99
CA ILE A 53 -4.83 18.88 22.16
C ILE A 53 -4.39 20.35 22.16
N GLU A 54 -3.79 20.80 23.26
CA GLU A 54 -3.22 22.16 23.39
C GLU A 54 -4.24 23.32 23.26
N THR A 55 -5.54 23.05 23.41
CA THR A 55 -6.58 24.10 23.38
C THR A 55 -6.94 24.56 24.80
N THR A 56 -6.83 25.86 25.07
CA THR A 56 -7.32 26.48 26.31
C THR A 56 -8.84 26.60 26.24
N LEU A 57 -9.59 25.69 26.85
CA LEU A 57 -11.05 25.82 26.87
C LEU A 57 -11.48 27.00 27.76
N PRO A 58 -12.40 27.87 27.31
CA PRO A 58 -13.09 28.78 28.21
C PRO A 58 -13.92 28.00 29.25
N GLU A 59 -14.12 28.60 30.43
CA GLU A 59 -14.73 28.00 31.65
C GLU A 59 -16.12 27.37 31.48
N ASN A 60 -16.74 27.47 30.31
CA ASN A 60 -18.13 27.09 30.03
C ASN A 60 -18.31 25.69 29.41
N VAL A 61 -17.25 24.90 29.22
CA VAL A 61 -17.36 23.52 28.72
C VAL A 61 -17.33 22.53 29.89
N ALA A 62 -18.49 21.95 30.22
CA ALA A 62 -18.60 20.90 31.22
C ALA A 62 -17.83 19.65 30.76
N ARG A 63 -16.69 19.36 31.41
CA ARG A 63 -16.01 18.08 31.27
C ARG A 63 -16.82 17.03 32.02
N THR A 64 -17.63 16.23 31.33
CA THR A 64 -18.26 15.06 31.94
C THR A 64 -17.17 14.06 32.32
N PRO A 65 -16.93 13.75 33.62
CA PRO A 65 -15.94 12.76 34.01
C PRO A 65 -16.51 11.35 33.82
N ALA A 66 -15.67 10.44 33.34
CA ALA A 66 -15.95 9.02 33.34
C ALA A 66 -15.93 8.46 34.78
N SER A 67 -17.00 7.74 35.17
CA SER A 67 -17.07 6.57 36.08
C SER A 67 -18.24 6.60 37.08
N GLY A 68 -18.88 5.44 37.28
CA GLY A 68 -19.61 5.09 38.52
C GLY A 68 -21.14 4.89 38.41
N HIS A 69 -21.56 3.62 38.43
CA HIS A 69 -22.93 3.13 38.75
C HIS A 69 -23.23 3.30 40.26
N PRO A 70 -24.46 3.15 40.85
CA PRO A 70 -25.77 2.76 40.29
C PRO A 70 -26.94 3.68 40.73
N ASP A 71 -28.15 3.30 40.31
CA ASP A 71 -29.46 3.61 40.94
C ASP A 71 -30.21 4.85 40.42
N GLU A 72 -30.98 4.67 39.35
CA GLU A 72 -32.33 5.25 39.25
C GLU A 72 -33.27 4.23 38.56
N THR A 73 -34.28 3.77 39.31
CA THR A 73 -35.44 3.03 38.79
C THR A 73 -36.27 3.92 37.87
N PRO A 74 -36.83 3.39 36.76
CA PRO A 74 -37.40 4.20 35.69
C PRO A 74 -38.80 4.68 36.06
N THR A 75 -39.03 5.99 35.97
CA THR A 75 -40.40 6.53 35.89
C THR A 75 -40.68 6.90 34.44
N GLU A 76 -41.69 6.24 33.89
CA GLU A 76 -42.27 6.46 32.57
C GLU A 76 -42.50 7.95 32.29
N THR A 77 -42.27 8.38 31.05
CA THR A 77 -43.37 8.75 30.11
C THR A 77 -42.80 9.36 28.83
N VAL A 78 -43.30 8.88 27.67
CA VAL A 78 -43.49 9.68 26.42
C VAL A 78 -42.16 10.01 25.69
N ASP A 79 -41.77 9.44 24.55
CA ASP A 79 -42.48 8.93 23.39
C ASP A 79 -41.67 7.80 22.73
N ALA A 80 -42.34 6.69 22.41
CA ALA A 80 -41.79 5.65 21.56
C ALA A 80 -41.85 6.08 20.09
N GLU A 81 -40.99 7.04 19.72
CA GLU A 81 -40.57 7.23 18.33
C GLU A 81 -39.33 6.35 18.12
N ASP A 82 -39.55 5.03 18.22
CA ASP A 82 -38.52 4.02 18.09
C ASP A 82 -38.12 3.90 16.61
N ARG A 83 -37.08 4.66 16.28
CA ARG A 83 -35.94 4.24 15.46
C ARG A 83 -36.28 3.35 14.25
N HIS A 84 -36.68 3.99 13.17
CA HIS A 84 -36.09 3.65 11.87
C HIS A 84 -34.85 4.51 11.65
N ARG A 85 -33.77 4.22 12.40
CA ARG A 85 -32.42 4.61 11.97
C ARG A 85 -32.10 3.74 10.76
N PRO A 86 -31.80 4.29 9.58
CA PRO A 86 -31.35 3.46 8.47
C PRO A 86 -30.03 2.80 8.88
N GLU A 87 -29.94 1.48 8.79
CA GLU A 87 -28.73 0.65 8.97
C GLU A 87 -27.66 0.94 7.89
N THR A 88 -27.56 2.16 7.38
CA THR A 88 -26.80 2.47 6.17
C THR A 88 -25.33 2.80 6.40
N ASP A 89 -24.86 2.87 7.65
CA ASP A 89 -23.48 3.31 7.94
C ASP A 89 -22.50 2.19 8.35
N GLN A 90 -22.94 0.93 8.38
CA GLN A 90 -22.04 -0.20 8.69
C GLN A 90 -21.26 -0.74 7.48
N ARG A 91 -21.42 -0.16 6.28
CA ARG A 91 -20.82 -0.73 5.04
C ARG A 91 -19.39 -0.27 4.71
N GLU A 92 -18.77 0.64 5.48
CA GLU A 92 -17.43 1.14 5.15
C GLU A 92 -16.39 1.17 6.29
N GLN A 93 -16.62 0.48 7.43
CA GLN A 93 -15.61 0.37 8.50
C GLN A 93 -14.61 -0.78 8.32
N VAL A 94 -14.07 -0.96 7.11
CA VAL A 94 -12.82 -1.73 7.00
C VAL A 94 -11.71 -0.80 7.51
N SER A 95 -11.21 -1.07 8.71
CA SER A 95 -10.15 -0.27 9.34
C SER A 95 -8.97 -0.12 8.38
N TRP A 96 -8.42 1.09 8.28
CA TRP A 96 -7.25 1.38 7.46
C TRP A 96 -6.06 0.45 7.79
N GLN A 97 -5.97 -0.02 9.03
CA GLN A 97 -5.00 -1.02 9.48
C GLN A 97 -5.18 -2.36 8.76
N GLN A 98 -6.42 -2.84 8.62
CA GLN A 98 -6.70 -4.11 7.93
C GLN A 98 -6.33 -4.04 6.45
N ARG A 99 -6.61 -2.89 5.81
CA ARG A 99 -6.22 -2.65 4.40
C ARG A 99 -4.70 -2.63 4.25
N LEU A 100 -4.00 -1.96 5.17
CA LEU A 100 -2.53 -1.92 5.18
C LEU A 100 -1.92 -3.31 5.37
N VAL A 101 -2.42 -4.09 6.32
CA VAL A 101 -1.91 -5.43 6.61
C VAL A 101 -2.17 -6.36 5.42
N ALA A 102 -3.40 -6.40 4.89
CA ALA A 102 -3.76 -7.24 3.76
C ALA A 102 -2.96 -6.87 2.50
N GLY A 103 -2.85 -5.58 2.19
CA GLY A 103 -2.01 -5.08 1.11
C GLY A 103 -0.56 -5.49 1.31
N SER A 104 0.01 -5.25 2.48
CA SER A 104 1.44 -5.52 2.74
C SER A 104 1.77 -7.00 2.59
N ILE A 105 0.94 -7.88 3.15
CA ILE A 105 1.11 -9.33 2.97
C ILE A 105 1.02 -9.70 1.49
N ALA A 106 0.00 -9.21 0.78
CA ALA A 106 -0.16 -9.49 -0.64
C ALA A 106 1.05 -9.00 -1.46
N GLY A 107 1.57 -7.81 -1.16
CA GLY A 107 2.77 -7.25 -1.79
C GLY A 107 4.02 -8.10 -1.57
N GLY A 108 4.32 -8.45 -0.32
CA GLY A 108 5.47 -9.31 -0.01
C GLY A 108 5.35 -10.69 -0.67
N VAL A 109 4.16 -11.31 -0.63
CA VAL A 109 3.89 -12.59 -1.28
C VAL A 109 4.01 -12.47 -2.81
N SER A 110 3.60 -11.35 -3.40
CA SER A 110 3.66 -11.12 -4.84
C SER A 110 5.09 -11.17 -5.37
N VAL A 111 6.06 -10.61 -4.64
CA VAL A 111 7.48 -10.65 -5.00
C VAL A 111 7.99 -12.10 -5.01
N LEU A 112 7.64 -12.88 -3.99
CA LEU A 112 8.00 -14.30 -3.91
C LEU A 112 7.39 -15.11 -5.05
N VAL A 113 6.09 -14.92 -5.33
CA VAL A 113 5.39 -15.62 -6.42
C VAL A 113 5.97 -15.24 -7.76
N GLY A 114 6.25 -13.95 -7.99
CA GLY A 114 6.88 -13.46 -9.22
C GLY A 114 8.26 -14.07 -9.45
N TYR A 115 9.07 -14.16 -8.39
CA TYR A 115 10.35 -14.86 -8.44
C TYR A 115 10.18 -16.34 -8.79
N LEU A 116 9.28 -17.07 -8.12
CA LEU A 116 9.06 -18.50 -8.35
C LEU A 116 8.54 -18.79 -9.77
N LEU A 117 7.70 -17.92 -10.32
CA LEU A 117 7.26 -18.02 -11.72
C LEU A 117 8.43 -17.79 -12.67
N THR A 118 9.28 -16.80 -12.38
CA THR A 118 10.49 -16.54 -13.18
C THR A 118 11.43 -17.74 -13.13
N LEU A 119 11.66 -18.31 -11.94
CA LEU A 119 12.44 -19.53 -11.73
C LEU A 119 11.90 -20.71 -12.54
N ALA A 120 10.58 -20.91 -12.56
CA ALA A 120 9.95 -21.96 -13.35
C ALA A 120 10.13 -21.75 -14.86
N VAL A 121 10.01 -20.53 -15.34
CA VAL A 121 10.22 -20.19 -16.76
C VAL A 121 11.70 -20.38 -17.14
N VAL A 122 12.63 -19.80 -16.40
CA VAL A 122 14.07 -19.96 -16.65
C VAL A 122 14.45 -21.44 -16.62
N GLY A 123 14.00 -22.19 -15.61
CA GLY A 123 14.29 -23.62 -15.49
C GLY A 123 13.67 -24.49 -16.61
N GLY A 124 12.53 -24.07 -17.15
CA GLY A 124 11.82 -24.80 -18.21
C GLY A 124 12.36 -24.53 -19.62
N PHE A 125 12.83 -23.31 -19.89
CA PHE A 125 13.26 -22.90 -21.23
C PHE A 125 14.78 -22.97 -21.43
N GLU A 126 15.58 -22.83 -20.37
CA GLU A 126 17.03 -22.81 -20.50
C GLU A 126 17.62 -24.24 -20.57
N ARG A 127 18.18 -24.58 -21.74
CA ARG A 127 18.81 -25.89 -22.00
C ARG A 127 20.30 -25.92 -21.67
N GLY A 128 20.91 -24.80 -21.31
CA GLY A 128 22.34 -24.68 -21.00
C GLY A 128 22.73 -25.24 -19.63
N THR A 129 23.86 -25.95 -19.55
CA THR A 129 24.38 -26.56 -18.31
C THR A 129 24.87 -25.53 -17.29
N LEU A 130 25.36 -24.37 -17.73
CA LEU A 130 25.83 -23.28 -16.85
C LEU A 130 24.68 -22.60 -16.09
N ILE A 131 23.57 -22.31 -16.78
CA ILE A 131 22.37 -21.71 -16.17
C ILE A 131 21.75 -22.67 -15.14
N ARG A 132 21.72 -23.97 -15.42
CA ARG A 132 21.20 -24.97 -14.46
C ARG A 132 21.97 -25.01 -13.15
N ALA A 133 23.28 -24.80 -13.17
CA ALA A 133 24.11 -24.77 -11.95
C ALA A 133 23.89 -23.49 -11.11
N ARG A 134 23.35 -22.43 -11.72
CA ARG A 134 23.13 -21.11 -11.12
C ARG A 134 21.68 -20.65 -11.26
N LEU A 135 20.75 -21.60 -11.33
CA LEU A 135 19.37 -21.34 -11.68
C LEU A 135 18.70 -20.38 -10.68
N PHE A 136 19.07 -20.48 -9.41
CA PHE A 136 18.60 -19.60 -8.35
C PHE A 136 19.00 -18.13 -8.59
N ASP A 137 20.30 -17.89 -8.77
CA ASP A 137 20.89 -16.55 -8.97
C ASP A 137 20.40 -15.92 -10.28
N ALA A 138 20.47 -16.68 -11.38
CA ALA A 138 20.08 -16.22 -12.71
C ALA A 138 18.60 -15.84 -12.78
N SER A 139 17.72 -16.59 -12.12
CA SER A 139 16.30 -16.27 -12.06
C SER A 139 16.00 -15.05 -11.20
N GLY A 140 16.79 -14.84 -10.14
CA GLY A 140 16.69 -13.65 -9.29
C GLY A 140 17.06 -12.40 -10.07
N TRP A 141 18.19 -12.44 -10.77
CA TRP A 141 18.63 -11.36 -11.65
C TRP A 141 17.63 -11.06 -12.75
N ALA A 142 17.12 -12.09 -13.45
CA ALA A 142 16.11 -11.91 -14.48
C ALA A 142 14.81 -11.28 -13.94
N TYR A 143 14.39 -11.65 -12.74
CA TYR A 143 13.18 -11.10 -12.12
C TYR A 143 13.31 -9.62 -11.73
N TYR A 144 14.49 -9.23 -11.22
CA TYR A 144 14.77 -7.84 -10.86
C TYR A 144 14.99 -6.97 -12.11
N ASP A 145 15.69 -7.50 -13.10
CA ASP A 145 15.93 -6.82 -14.36
C ASP A 145 14.66 -6.60 -15.19
N ALA A 146 13.71 -7.54 -15.13
CA ALA A 146 12.36 -7.38 -15.71
C ALA A 146 11.57 -6.21 -15.07
N GLN A 147 12.04 -5.68 -13.94
CA GLN A 147 11.48 -4.53 -13.24
C GLN A 147 12.39 -3.31 -13.30
N LEU A 148 13.28 -3.23 -14.30
CA LEU A 148 14.20 -2.12 -14.56
C LEU A 148 15.35 -1.99 -13.55
N VAL A 149 15.60 -3.00 -12.73
CA VAL A 149 16.78 -3.02 -11.84
C VAL A 149 17.96 -3.57 -12.61
N GLN A 150 18.91 -2.70 -12.91
CA GLN A 150 20.13 -3.09 -13.60
C GLN A 150 21.04 -3.93 -12.69
N LEU A 151 21.81 -4.81 -13.32
CA LEU A 151 22.83 -5.60 -12.62
C LEU A 151 24.14 -4.82 -12.52
N GLU A 152 24.75 -4.90 -11.35
CA GLU A 152 26.03 -4.28 -11.04
C GLU A 152 27.12 -5.35 -10.98
N ILE A 153 28.27 -5.03 -11.58
CA ILE A 153 29.49 -5.85 -11.48
C ILE A 153 30.27 -5.36 -10.26
N ASN A 154 30.41 -6.22 -9.27
CA ASN A 154 31.20 -6.00 -8.06
C ASN A 154 32.50 -6.82 -8.17
N ASP A 155 33.55 -6.28 -8.81
CA ASP A 155 34.86 -6.96 -8.91
C ASP A 155 36.00 -6.09 -8.32
N PRO A 156 36.87 -6.62 -7.43
CA PRO A 156 38.10 -5.97 -6.97
C PRO A 156 39.29 -6.06 -7.96
N LEU A 157 39.16 -6.75 -9.10
CA LEU A 157 40.27 -7.03 -10.01
C LEU A 157 40.58 -5.86 -10.98
N ASP A 158 41.72 -5.22 -10.68
CA ASP A 158 42.51 -4.24 -11.45
C ASP A 158 41.78 -2.99 -11.98
N SER A 159 42.31 -1.83 -11.57
CA SER A 159 41.95 -0.50 -12.07
C SER A 159 42.10 -0.34 -13.59
N ASP A 160 42.84 -1.24 -14.25
CA ASP A 160 43.05 -1.24 -15.71
C ASP A 160 41.88 -1.92 -16.47
N THR A 161 41.15 -2.86 -15.84
CA THR A 161 39.88 -3.40 -16.35
C THR A 161 38.67 -2.60 -15.90
N GLN A 162 38.80 -1.89 -14.77
CA GLN A 162 37.81 -0.94 -14.27
C GLN A 162 37.49 0.13 -15.33
N GLY A 163 38.48 0.59 -16.11
CA GLY A 163 38.24 1.52 -17.22
C GLY A 163 37.47 0.96 -18.43
N ALA A 164 37.30 -0.36 -18.55
CA ALA A 164 36.56 -1.00 -19.65
C ALA A 164 35.10 -1.33 -19.30
N PHE A 165 34.74 -1.31 -18.01
CA PHE A 165 33.40 -1.65 -17.49
C PHE A 165 32.96 -0.73 -16.33
N ASP A 166 33.52 0.47 -16.23
CA ASP A 166 33.22 1.44 -15.17
C ASP A 166 31.78 1.95 -15.32
N GLY A 167 30.89 1.59 -14.39
CA GLY A 167 29.55 2.18 -14.27
C GLY A 167 28.48 1.69 -15.25
N ASP A 168 28.75 0.67 -16.06
CA ASP A 168 27.76 0.18 -17.04
C ASP A 168 26.77 -0.80 -16.41
N ALA A 169 25.67 -0.22 -15.94
CA ALA A 169 24.51 -0.92 -15.44
C ALA A 169 23.80 -1.65 -16.60
N TRP A 170 23.75 -2.99 -16.55
CA TRP A 170 23.33 -3.82 -17.69
C TRP A 170 21.90 -4.35 -17.54
N ASN A 171 21.14 -4.33 -18.65
CA ASN A 171 19.80 -4.91 -18.72
C ASN A 171 19.82 -6.22 -19.53
N ILE A 172 19.63 -7.35 -18.84
CA ILE A 172 19.64 -8.70 -19.41
C ILE A 172 18.48 -8.91 -20.37
N VAL A 173 17.31 -8.37 -20.06
CA VAL A 173 16.05 -8.71 -20.73
C VAL A 173 15.87 -7.92 -22.02
N THR A 174 16.40 -6.68 -22.13
CA THR A 174 16.25 -5.82 -23.33
C THR A 174 17.45 -5.85 -24.28
N GLN A 175 18.51 -6.63 -23.97
CA GLN A 175 19.73 -6.77 -24.79
C GLN A 175 20.51 -5.47 -25.04
N SER A 176 20.35 -4.43 -24.20
CA SER A 176 21.17 -3.22 -24.31
C SER A 176 22.51 -3.42 -23.57
N GLY A 177 23.50 -4.04 -24.24
CA GLY A 177 24.89 -4.15 -23.79
C GLY A 177 25.74 -5.09 -24.66
N GLU A 178 27.07 -4.93 -24.61
CA GLU A 178 28.08 -5.59 -25.46
C GLU A 178 27.79 -7.09 -25.74
N PRO A 179 27.73 -7.53 -27.02
CA PRO A 179 27.35 -8.89 -27.43
C PRO A 179 28.28 -10.02 -26.90
N ARG A 180 29.40 -9.68 -26.27
CA ARG A 180 30.38 -10.62 -25.73
C ARG A 180 29.90 -11.34 -24.46
N ILE A 181 29.08 -10.70 -23.63
CA ILE A 181 28.58 -11.29 -22.37
C ILE A 181 27.38 -12.21 -22.64
N LEU A 182 26.55 -11.87 -23.61
CA LEU A 182 25.37 -12.64 -24.04
C LEU A 182 25.75 -14.07 -24.50
N GLY A 183 26.88 -14.21 -25.19
CA GLY A 183 27.44 -15.50 -25.61
C GLY A 183 28.03 -16.34 -24.47
N VAL A 184 28.45 -15.72 -23.37
CA VAL A 184 28.98 -16.40 -22.18
C VAL A 184 27.85 -16.97 -21.31
N LEU A 185 26.71 -16.28 -21.26
CA LEU A 185 25.54 -16.72 -20.49
C LEU A 185 24.59 -17.64 -21.28
N GLY A 186 24.65 -17.63 -22.62
CA GLY A 186 23.85 -18.53 -23.47
C GLY A 186 22.34 -18.22 -23.44
N VAL A 187 21.97 -16.99 -23.08
CA VAL A 187 20.60 -16.57 -22.83
C VAL A 187 19.95 -16.12 -24.15
N THR A 188 19.16 -17.00 -24.76
CA THR A 188 18.26 -16.63 -25.87
C THR A 188 16.84 -16.56 -25.34
N VAL A 189 16.41 -15.41 -24.80
CA VAL A 189 15.05 -15.33 -24.26
C VAL A 189 14.19 -14.24 -24.88
N LEU A 190 12.93 -14.63 -25.08
CA LEU A 190 11.79 -13.82 -25.47
C LEU A 190 11.50 -12.76 -24.39
N SER A 191 12.24 -11.64 -24.46
CA SER A 191 12.24 -10.46 -23.57
C SER A 191 10.86 -10.05 -23.00
N ALA A 192 9.81 -10.11 -23.82
CA ALA A 192 8.48 -9.66 -23.43
C ALA A 192 7.82 -10.51 -22.34
N VAL A 193 8.12 -11.81 -22.26
CA VAL A 193 7.43 -12.72 -21.32
C VAL A 193 7.81 -12.41 -19.87
N TYR A 194 9.09 -12.11 -19.62
CA TYR A 194 9.57 -11.83 -18.25
C TYR A 194 9.02 -10.53 -17.69
N HIS A 195 8.91 -9.47 -18.51
CA HIS A 195 8.34 -8.20 -18.09
C HIS A 195 6.85 -8.29 -17.71
N LEU A 196 6.12 -9.28 -18.25
CA LEU A 196 4.71 -9.48 -17.92
C LEU A 196 4.51 -10.15 -16.55
N ILE A 197 5.46 -10.97 -16.08
CA ILE A 197 5.34 -11.68 -14.81
C ILE A 197 5.10 -10.73 -13.63
N PRO A 198 5.97 -9.74 -13.34
CA PRO A 198 5.78 -8.85 -12.19
C PRO A 198 4.50 -8.01 -12.34
N VAL A 199 4.17 -7.57 -13.56
CA VAL A 199 2.95 -6.79 -13.84
C VAL A 199 1.69 -7.58 -13.50
N VAL A 200 1.56 -8.81 -14.03
CA VAL A 200 0.37 -9.65 -13.82
C VAL A 200 0.25 -10.06 -12.35
N VAL A 201 1.36 -10.42 -11.72
CA VAL A 201 1.38 -10.85 -10.32
C VAL A 201 1.01 -9.70 -9.37
N LEU A 202 1.49 -8.48 -9.61
CA LEU A 202 1.14 -7.31 -8.80
C LEU A 202 -0.30 -6.85 -9.00
N LEU A 203 -0.82 -6.90 -10.24
CA LEU A 203 -2.24 -6.67 -10.53
C LEU A 203 -3.11 -7.67 -9.75
N ALA A 204 -2.73 -8.95 -9.77
CA ALA A 204 -3.43 -9.98 -9.02
C ALA A 204 -3.33 -9.74 -7.51
N ALA A 205 -2.15 -9.38 -6.99
CA ALA A 205 -1.93 -9.12 -5.57
C ALA A 205 -2.81 -7.98 -5.05
N GLY A 206 -2.86 -6.85 -5.77
CA GLY A 206 -3.74 -5.72 -5.43
C GLY A 206 -5.23 -6.09 -5.45
N ALA A 207 -5.66 -6.87 -6.45
CA ALA A 207 -7.04 -7.35 -6.54
C ALA A 207 -7.40 -8.34 -5.42
N VAL A 208 -6.49 -9.27 -5.11
CA VAL A 208 -6.66 -10.26 -4.03
C VAL A 208 -6.71 -9.57 -2.67
N ALA A 209 -5.82 -8.60 -2.42
CA ALA A 209 -5.84 -7.81 -1.19
C ALA A 209 -7.18 -7.07 -1.02
N ALA A 210 -7.63 -6.36 -2.07
CA ALA A 210 -8.91 -5.66 -2.07
C ALA A 210 -10.11 -6.61 -1.83
N ARG A 211 -10.12 -7.79 -2.46
CA ARG A 211 -11.15 -8.81 -2.20
C ARG A 211 -11.10 -9.35 -0.78
N SER A 212 -9.92 -9.59 -0.24
CA SER A 212 -9.75 -10.22 1.09
C SER A 212 -10.33 -9.38 2.22
N VAL A 213 -10.38 -8.06 2.05
CA VAL A 213 -10.96 -7.12 3.04
C VAL A 213 -12.33 -6.58 2.63
N GLY A 214 -12.96 -7.16 1.60
CA GLY A 214 -14.33 -6.82 1.22
C GLY A 214 -14.52 -5.44 0.59
N VAL A 215 -13.51 -4.92 -0.13
CA VAL A 215 -13.62 -3.63 -0.82
C VAL A 215 -14.73 -3.67 -1.88
N THR A 216 -15.64 -2.70 -1.81
CA THR A 216 -16.72 -2.50 -2.78
C THR A 216 -16.62 -1.20 -3.57
N THR A 217 -15.66 -0.33 -3.24
CA THR A 217 -15.49 0.98 -3.87
C THR A 217 -14.17 1.10 -4.63
N VAL A 218 -14.12 1.96 -5.65
CA VAL A 218 -12.89 2.23 -6.42
C VAL A 218 -11.78 2.80 -5.53
N ARG A 219 -12.12 3.74 -4.63
CA ARG A 219 -11.19 4.36 -3.69
C ARG A 219 -10.66 3.36 -2.66
N GLY A 220 -11.52 2.50 -2.11
CA GLY A 220 -11.10 1.40 -1.23
C GLY A 220 -10.13 0.44 -1.94
N GLY A 221 -10.37 0.20 -3.22
CA GLY A 221 -9.52 -0.64 -4.07
C GLY A 221 -8.15 -0.03 -4.28
N ALA A 222 -8.10 1.25 -4.66
CA ALA A 222 -6.85 1.98 -4.84
C ALA A 222 -6.00 2.00 -3.57
N THR A 223 -6.62 2.33 -2.42
CA THR A 223 -5.90 2.41 -1.14
C THR A 223 -5.38 1.05 -0.65
N THR A 224 -6.15 -0.03 -0.86
CA THR A 224 -5.71 -1.40 -0.52
C THR A 224 -4.65 -1.91 -1.49
N GLY A 225 -4.74 -1.55 -2.77
CA GLY A 225 -3.72 -1.86 -3.78
C GLY A 225 -2.39 -1.14 -3.52
N LEU A 226 -2.44 0.14 -3.16
CA LEU A 226 -1.26 0.92 -2.76
C LEU A 226 -0.59 0.35 -1.51
N ALA A 227 -1.38 -0.22 -0.60
CA ALA A 227 -0.88 -0.89 0.59
C ALA A 227 -0.02 -2.14 0.30
N THR A 228 0.16 -2.55 -0.97
CA THR A 228 1.14 -3.58 -1.34
C THR A 228 2.59 -3.12 -1.22
N VAL A 229 2.84 -1.80 -1.23
CA VAL A 229 4.20 -1.24 -1.19
C VAL A 229 5.01 -1.67 0.03
N PRO A 230 4.55 -1.54 1.29
CA PRO A 230 5.40 -1.80 2.46
C PRO A 230 5.95 -3.23 2.51
N GLY A 231 5.11 -4.23 2.23
CA GLY A 231 5.59 -5.62 2.18
C GLY A 231 6.48 -5.91 0.97
N SER A 232 6.22 -5.25 -0.16
CA SER A 232 7.07 -5.38 -1.36
C SER A 232 8.45 -4.77 -1.12
N VAL A 233 8.57 -3.65 -0.40
CA VAL A 233 9.85 -3.04 0.00
C VAL A 233 10.71 -4.02 0.79
N VAL A 234 10.13 -4.66 1.80
CA VAL A 234 10.85 -5.64 2.64
C VAL A 234 11.31 -6.83 1.78
N ALA A 235 10.41 -7.38 0.96
CA ALA A 235 10.75 -8.50 0.08
C ALA A 235 11.80 -8.12 -0.97
N ALA A 236 11.73 -6.91 -1.54
CA ALA A 236 12.67 -6.40 -2.51
C ALA A 236 14.08 -6.24 -1.94
N ALA A 237 14.19 -5.70 -0.71
CA ALA A 237 15.47 -5.58 -0.03
C ALA A 237 16.08 -6.96 0.30
N LEU A 238 15.26 -7.89 0.81
CA LEU A 238 15.73 -9.24 1.12
C LEU A 238 16.17 -10.01 -0.13
N GLY A 239 15.41 -9.90 -1.22
CA GLY A 239 15.78 -10.54 -2.49
C GLY A 239 17.06 -9.94 -3.07
N ALA A 240 17.25 -8.61 -2.99
CA ALA A 240 18.48 -7.97 -3.45
C ALA A 240 19.73 -8.49 -2.73
N LEU A 241 19.63 -8.71 -1.42
CA LEU A 241 20.71 -9.33 -0.63
C LEU A 241 20.91 -10.80 -0.99
N ALA A 242 19.82 -11.54 -1.22
CA ALA A 242 19.85 -12.96 -1.53
C ALA A 242 20.41 -13.27 -2.93
N PHE A 243 20.24 -12.37 -3.90
CA PHE A 243 20.67 -12.56 -5.29
C PHE A 243 22.02 -11.91 -5.59
N SER A 244 22.95 -11.98 -4.64
CA SER A 244 24.36 -11.62 -4.86
C SER A 244 25.19 -12.88 -5.08
N GLY A 245 25.98 -12.93 -6.15
CA GLY A 245 26.72 -14.14 -6.54
C GLY A 245 27.98 -13.85 -7.36
N GLN A 246 28.71 -14.90 -7.73
CA GLN A 246 29.90 -14.80 -8.57
C GLN A 246 29.83 -15.73 -9.78
N ILE A 247 30.16 -15.22 -10.98
CA ILE A 247 30.29 -16.00 -12.21
C ILE A 247 31.66 -15.78 -12.82
N GLY A 248 32.45 -16.85 -12.93
CA GLY A 248 33.78 -16.78 -13.56
C GLY A 248 34.78 -15.85 -12.85
N GLY A 249 34.56 -15.56 -11.56
CA GLY A 249 35.36 -14.61 -10.77
C GLY A 249 34.70 -13.24 -10.58
N LEU A 250 33.81 -12.85 -11.50
CA LEU A 250 33.09 -11.57 -11.45
C LEU A 250 31.97 -11.63 -10.42
N GLY A 251 31.95 -10.71 -9.45
CA GLY A 251 30.80 -10.51 -8.58
C GLY A 251 29.66 -9.86 -9.35
N LEU A 252 28.48 -10.48 -9.31
CA LEU A 252 27.26 -9.96 -9.91
C LEU A 252 26.19 -9.85 -8.83
N GLY A 253 25.53 -8.70 -8.78
CA GLY A 253 24.44 -8.47 -7.85
C GLY A 253 23.51 -7.37 -8.33
N VAL A 254 22.39 -7.22 -7.61
CA VAL A 254 21.47 -6.10 -7.81
C VAL A 254 21.65 -5.09 -6.68
N SER A 255 21.62 -3.81 -7.00
CA SER A 255 21.68 -2.76 -5.99
C SER A 255 20.45 -2.80 -5.09
N VAL A 256 20.66 -2.81 -3.77
CA VAL A 256 19.56 -2.77 -2.79
C VAL A 256 18.72 -1.51 -2.96
N LEU A 257 19.35 -0.38 -3.28
CA LEU A 257 18.65 0.90 -3.45
C LEU A 257 17.75 0.88 -4.68
N GLU A 258 18.27 0.49 -5.84
CA GLU A 258 17.47 0.41 -7.08
C GLU A 258 16.39 -0.67 -6.99
N SER A 259 16.69 -1.77 -6.29
CA SER A 259 15.74 -2.81 -5.95
C SER A 259 14.56 -2.30 -5.14
N VAL A 260 14.81 -1.60 -4.04
CA VAL A 260 13.74 -1.02 -3.21
C VAL A 260 12.95 0.01 -4.01
N ARG A 261 13.63 0.84 -4.80
CA ARG A 261 12.99 1.86 -5.63
C ARG A 261 12.02 1.26 -6.64
N TRP A 262 12.49 0.35 -7.49
CA TRP A 262 11.68 -0.17 -8.58
C TRP A 262 10.76 -1.31 -8.15
N VAL A 263 11.33 -2.38 -7.57
CA VAL A 263 10.59 -3.59 -7.17
C VAL A 263 9.78 -3.36 -5.90
N GLY A 264 10.32 -2.57 -4.96
CA GLY A 264 9.66 -2.32 -3.68
C GLY A 264 8.58 -1.24 -3.73
N VAL A 265 8.81 -0.16 -4.48
CA VAL A 265 7.95 1.03 -4.46
C VAL A 265 7.22 1.24 -5.77
N VAL A 266 7.93 1.49 -6.87
CA VAL A 266 7.31 1.96 -8.13
C VAL A 266 6.36 0.93 -8.71
N PHE A 267 6.81 -0.31 -8.92
CA PHE A 267 5.98 -1.36 -9.52
C PHE A 267 4.75 -1.70 -8.67
N PRO A 268 4.86 -1.96 -7.35
CA PRO A 268 3.70 -2.23 -6.51
C PRO A 268 2.75 -1.04 -6.38
N ALA A 269 3.27 0.20 -6.31
CA ALA A 269 2.43 1.39 -6.27
C ALA A 269 1.59 1.53 -7.54
N VAL A 270 2.15 1.22 -8.72
CA VAL A 270 1.42 1.32 -9.99
C VAL A 270 0.48 0.13 -10.16
N PHE A 271 1.03 -1.10 -10.18
CA PHE A 271 0.28 -2.29 -10.56
C PHE A 271 -0.57 -2.86 -9.43
N GLY A 272 -0.10 -2.77 -8.18
CA GLY A 272 -0.92 -3.12 -7.01
C GLY A 272 -2.14 -2.21 -6.91
N THR A 273 -1.97 -0.89 -7.03
CA THR A 273 -3.09 0.07 -7.07
C THR A 273 -4.04 -0.20 -8.23
N ALA A 274 -3.53 -0.43 -9.44
CA ALA A 274 -4.35 -0.74 -10.61
C ALA A 274 -5.18 -2.03 -10.41
N GLY A 275 -4.59 -3.06 -9.83
CA GLY A 275 -5.27 -4.30 -9.48
C GLY A 275 -6.39 -4.09 -8.47
N GLY A 276 -6.12 -3.32 -7.42
CA GLY A 276 -7.11 -2.96 -6.41
C GLY A 276 -8.26 -2.13 -6.99
N VAL A 277 -7.96 -1.13 -7.84
CA VAL A 277 -8.94 -0.31 -8.56
C VAL A 277 -9.84 -1.18 -9.43
N LEU A 278 -9.27 -2.11 -10.20
CA LEU A 278 -10.04 -3.01 -11.06
C LEU A 278 -11.03 -3.85 -10.24
N CYS A 279 -10.61 -4.36 -9.08
CA CYS A 279 -11.48 -5.07 -8.16
C CYS A 279 -12.64 -4.18 -7.68
N GLY A 280 -12.35 -2.94 -7.27
CA GLY A 280 -13.38 -1.97 -6.85
C GLY A 280 -14.39 -1.67 -7.96
N VAL A 281 -13.93 -1.47 -9.21
CA VAL A 281 -14.82 -1.24 -10.37
C VAL A 281 -15.76 -2.42 -10.61
N ILE A 282 -15.23 -3.66 -10.53
CA ILE A 282 -16.04 -4.87 -10.70
C ILE A 282 -17.09 -4.98 -9.60
N ALA A 283 -16.74 -4.67 -8.36
CA ALA A 283 -17.67 -4.71 -7.24
C ALA A 283 -18.82 -3.69 -7.38
N VAL A 284 -18.52 -2.46 -7.79
CA VAL A 284 -19.53 -1.42 -8.07
C VAL A 284 -20.50 -1.88 -9.17
N ARG A 285 -19.98 -2.45 -10.26
CA ARG A 285 -20.80 -2.93 -11.38
C ARG A 285 -21.63 -4.17 -11.04
N GLY A 286 -21.15 -5.02 -10.13
CA GLY A 286 -21.89 -6.20 -9.66
C GLY A 286 -23.04 -5.85 -8.72
N GLY A 287 -22.90 -4.77 -7.93
CA GLY A 287 -23.93 -4.32 -6.98
C GLY A 287 -25.15 -3.64 -7.60
N THR A 288 -25.05 -3.10 -8.82
CA THR A 288 -26.16 -2.44 -9.52
C THR A 288 -27.09 -3.41 -10.27
N GLY A 289 -26.80 -4.71 -10.28
CA GLY A 289 -27.51 -5.73 -11.06
C GLY A 289 -28.58 -6.54 -10.32
N THR A 290 -28.75 -6.42 -9.00
CA THR A 290 -29.65 -7.28 -8.21
C THR A 290 -30.94 -6.60 -7.70
N GLY A 291 -31.28 -5.40 -8.22
CA GLY A 291 -32.43 -4.61 -7.77
C GLY A 291 -33.70 -4.69 -8.63
N LEU A 292 -33.81 -5.64 -9.56
CA LEU A 292 -35.02 -5.86 -10.37
C LEU A 292 -35.38 -7.34 -10.37
N GLY A 293 -36.16 -7.78 -9.39
CA GLY A 293 -36.73 -9.13 -9.40
C GLY A 293 -36.93 -9.71 -8.01
N ARG A 294 -37.85 -9.14 -7.24
CA ARG A 294 -38.66 -9.86 -6.26
C ARG A 294 -39.87 -9.02 -5.86
#